data_AF-A0A6F8XLP1-F1
#
_entry.id   AF-A0A6F8XLP1-F1
#
_cell.length_a   1.000
_cell.length_b   1.000
_cell.length_c   1.000
_cell.angle_alpha   90.00
_cell.angle_beta   90.00
_cell.angle_gamma   90.00
#
_symmetry.space_group_name_H-M   'P 1'
#
loop_
_entity.id
_entity.type
_entity.pdbx_description
1 polymer ?
#
loop_
_entity_poly.entity_id
_entity_poly.type
_entity_poly.pdbx_seq_one_letter_code
_entity_poly.pdbx_strand_id
1 'polypeptide(L)'
;MGLVEQSATAVDWERSWTGGDGVPMHAVTRALSGENATYLLTWSSAERDWTANGDTFRLVAAGFRPVGWVSMPQGAPPGRAEAPPASGPGGPASQGVPPPPPPPPAKPGGRPQTSAAAPPRSASVKPPAPTTAPAQGRAIRGVGSGRCVDVPSRAATEGVRLQIWDCDGRAGQKWIFSSDGTIRSLGKCLTAAGGSTADGTRLTLTTCTGSTAQKFRLNQANDLIYLRADKCVDVQQWGTANGSPLQIWSCNGQVHQKWVLA
;
A
#
# COMPACT_ATOMS: atom_id res chain seq x y z
N MET A 1 -3.02 49.14 6.42
CA MET A 1 -2.64 48.01 7.29
C MET A 1 -1.43 47.35 6.65
N GLY A 2 -0.26 47.50 7.25
CA GLY A 2 0.99 46.96 6.74
C GLY A 2 1.03 45.44 6.93
N LEU A 3 1.54 44.73 5.92
CA LEU A 3 1.94 43.34 6.06
C LEU A 3 3.22 43.34 6.89
N VAL A 4 3.18 42.72 8.06
CA VAL A 4 4.38 42.44 8.86
C VAL A 4 5.07 41.25 8.20
N GLU A 5 6.27 41.49 7.68
CA GLU A 5 7.11 40.48 7.06
C GLU A 5 7.78 39.64 8.16
N GLN A 6 7.37 38.38 8.33
CA GLN A 6 7.96 37.48 9.31
C GLN A 6 8.99 36.57 8.64
N SER A 7 10.27 36.81 8.89
CA SER A 7 11.37 35.92 8.48
C SER A 7 11.55 34.80 9.51
N ALA A 8 11.32 33.54 9.13
CA ALA A 8 11.68 32.38 9.95
C ALA A 8 13.10 31.90 9.58
N THR A 9 14.05 31.98 10.50
CA THR A 9 15.38 31.35 10.36
C THR A 9 15.31 29.93 10.90
N ALA A 10 15.57 28.93 10.05
CA ALA A 10 15.76 27.55 10.50
C ALA A 10 17.24 27.30 10.81
N VAL A 11 17.53 26.78 12.01
CA VAL A 11 18.88 26.33 12.40
C VAL A 11 18.81 24.83 12.62
N ASP A 12 19.71 24.11 11.95
CA ASP A 12 19.88 22.66 12.08
C ASP A 12 21.15 22.37 12.87
N TRP A 13 21.09 21.38 13.76
CA TRP A 13 22.29 20.84 14.39
C TRP A 13 22.18 19.33 14.60
N GLU A 14 23.34 18.69 14.58
CA GLU A 14 23.49 17.25 14.78
C GLU A 14 24.05 16.97 16.17
N ARG A 15 23.67 15.84 16.77
CA ARG A 15 24.25 15.36 18.02
C ARG A 15 24.34 13.83 18.02
N SER A 16 25.40 13.32 18.62
CA SER A 16 25.53 11.89 18.94
C SER A 16 25.66 11.70 20.45
N TRP A 17 25.09 10.61 20.97
CA TRP A 17 25.19 10.24 22.39
C TRP A 17 25.05 8.73 22.57
N THR A 18 25.35 8.22 23.77
CA THR A 18 25.09 6.82 24.12
C THR A 18 23.74 6.72 24.86
N GLY A 19 22.82 5.90 24.34
CA GLY A 19 21.53 5.63 24.94
C GLY A 19 21.65 4.94 26.30
N GLY A 20 20.56 4.94 27.08
CA GLY A 20 20.53 4.26 28.40
C GLY A 20 20.72 2.75 28.32
N ASP A 21 20.60 2.18 27.13
CA ASP A 21 20.87 0.79 26.76
C ASP A 21 22.31 0.55 26.24
N GLY A 22 23.16 1.57 26.26
CA GLY A 22 24.53 1.49 25.74
C GLY A 22 24.65 1.61 24.22
N VAL A 23 23.54 1.82 23.49
CA VAL A 23 23.56 1.92 22.03
C VAL A 23 23.99 3.32 21.60
N PRO A 24 24.95 3.48 20.67
CA PRO A 24 25.26 4.77 20.07
C PRO A 24 24.08 5.30 19.26
N MET A 25 23.67 6.52 19.54
CA MET A 25 22.54 7.22 18.95
C MET A 25 23.01 8.44 18.18
N HIS A 26 22.34 8.72 17.07
CA HIS A 26 22.50 9.92 16.26
C HIS A 26 21.18 10.69 16.21
N ALA A 27 21.21 12.02 16.24
CA ALA A 27 20.03 12.83 15.96
C ALA A 27 20.33 14.11 15.20
N VAL A 28 19.35 14.51 14.41
CA VAL A 28 19.25 15.84 13.81
C VAL A 28 18.09 16.56 14.47
N THR A 29 18.32 17.80 14.90
CA THR A 29 17.25 18.68 15.39
C THR A 29 17.15 19.90 14.51
N ARG A 30 15.92 20.24 14.13
CA ARG A 30 15.59 21.51 13.48
C ARG A 30 14.79 22.38 14.45
N ALA A 31 15.25 23.62 14.63
CA ALA A 31 14.46 24.65 15.26
C ALA A 31 13.65 25.44 14.21
N LEU A 32 12.36 25.55 14.46
CA LEU A 32 11.43 26.41 13.71
C LEU A 32 11.00 27.53 14.66
N SER A 33 11.47 28.74 14.42
CA SER A 33 11.09 29.91 15.23
C SER A 33 9.97 30.69 14.52
N GLY A 34 8.87 30.93 15.22
CA GLY A 34 7.82 31.88 14.84
C GLY A 34 7.73 33.01 15.87
N GLU A 35 6.86 33.99 15.65
CA GLU A 35 6.74 35.21 16.48
C GLU A 35 6.56 34.97 17.99
N ASN A 36 5.88 33.88 18.39
CA ASN A 36 5.50 33.63 19.79
C ASN A 36 6.01 32.28 20.35
N ALA A 37 6.68 31.47 19.52
CA ALA A 37 7.13 30.15 19.95
C ALA A 37 8.25 29.60 19.05
N THR A 38 9.11 28.81 19.66
CA THR A 38 10.10 27.98 18.97
C THR A 38 9.68 26.52 19.09
N TYR A 39 9.54 25.86 17.95
CA TYR A 39 9.28 24.43 17.86
C TYR A 39 10.57 23.68 17.52
N LEU A 40 10.82 22.58 18.22
CA LEU A 40 11.93 21.68 17.94
C LEU A 40 11.39 20.38 17.36
N LEU A 41 11.89 20.00 16.19
CA LEU A 41 11.68 18.68 15.62
C LEU A 41 13.00 17.93 15.71
N THR A 42 13.02 16.84 16.48
CA THR A 42 14.19 15.98 16.65
C THR A 42 13.90 14.61 16.06
N TRP A 43 14.76 14.16 15.15
CA TRP A 43 14.78 12.80 14.64
C TRP A 43 16.01 12.10 15.19
N SER A 44 15.83 10.92 15.78
CA SER A 44 16.94 10.14 16.33
C SER A 44 16.86 8.66 15.95
N SER A 45 17.99 8.05 15.64
CA SER A 45 18.12 6.61 15.41
C SER A 45 19.40 6.08 16.02
N ALA A 46 19.57 4.76 16.03
CA ALA A 46 20.88 4.18 16.31
C ALA A 46 21.88 4.58 15.21
N GLU A 47 23.15 4.78 15.56
CA GLU A 47 24.20 5.23 14.65
C GLU A 47 24.42 4.25 13.49
N ARG A 48 24.22 2.95 13.74
CA ARG A 48 24.26 1.90 12.70
C ARG A 48 23.20 2.08 11.61
N ASP A 49 22.01 2.55 11.98
CA ASP A 49 20.90 2.73 11.05
C ASP A 49 21.04 4.06 10.29
N TRP A 50 21.65 5.05 10.96
CA TRP A 50 21.99 6.36 10.40
C TRP A 50 23.02 6.25 9.27
N THR A 51 24.13 5.55 9.54
CA THR A 51 25.20 5.33 8.56
C THR A 51 24.77 4.49 7.36
N ALA A 52 23.84 3.55 7.55
CA ALA A 52 23.29 2.73 6.47
C ALA A 52 22.30 3.48 5.55
N ASN A 53 21.68 4.57 6.01
CA ASN A 53 20.59 5.27 5.31
C ASN A 53 20.74 6.80 5.29
N GLY A 54 21.96 7.32 5.43
CA GLY A 54 22.23 8.74 5.70
C GLY A 54 21.62 9.71 4.69
N ASP A 55 21.57 9.34 3.41
CA ASP A 55 20.99 10.18 2.35
C ASP A 55 19.45 10.24 2.44
N THR A 56 18.79 9.16 2.83
CA THR A 56 17.35 9.11 3.09
C THR A 56 16.97 9.99 4.28
N PHE A 57 17.78 9.98 5.35
CA PHE A 57 17.56 10.85 6.50
C PHE A 57 17.80 12.34 6.17
N ARG A 58 18.82 12.64 5.37
CA ARG A 58 19.07 14.00 4.87
C ARG A 58 17.95 14.52 3.96
N LEU A 59 17.29 13.65 3.19
CA LEU A 59 16.12 14.02 2.39
C LEU A 59 14.89 14.37 3.24
N VAL A 60 14.66 13.67 4.36
CA VAL A 60 13.59 14.01 5.32
C VAL A 60 13.85 15.38 5.96
N ALA A 61 15.11 15.71 6.26
CA ALA A 61 15.49 17.02 6.78
C ALA A 61 15.44 18.13 5.70
N ALA A 62 15.75 17.84 4.43
CA ALA A 62 15.78 18.84 3.36
C ALA A 62 14.39 19.29 2.85
N GLY A 63 13.33 18.52 3.12
CA GLY A 63 12.02 18.62 2.44
C GLY A 63 11.06 19.73 2.88
N PHE A 64 11.40 20.59 3.84
CA PHE A 64 10.49 21.65 4.30
C PHE A 64 10.99 23.04 3.85
N ARG A 65 10.50 23.50 2.69
CA ARG A 65 10.49 24.94 2.38
C ARG A 65 9.10 25.50 2.73
N PRO A 66 9.00 26.71 3.31
CA PRO A 66 7.70 27.36 3.45
C PRO A 66 7.13 27.58 2.05
N VAL A 67 5.96 27.01 1.77
CA VAL A 67 5.23 27.26 0.52
C VAL A 67 4.50 28.60 0.62
N GLY A 68 5.00 29.55 -0.19
CA GLY A 68 4.47 30.88 -0.47
C GLY A 68 5.65 31.82 -0.68
N TRP A 69 6.00 32.32 -1.87
CA TRP A 69 5.22 32.64 -3.06
C TRP A 69 6.12 32.55 -4.29
N VAL A 70 5.65 31.95 -5.39
CA VAL A 70 6.13 32.33 -6.74
C VAL A 70 4.95 32.30 -7.70
N SER A 71 4.51 33.48 -8.12
CA SER A 71 3.80 33.66 -9.38
C SER A 71 4.74 33.30 -10.54
N MET A 72 4.32 32.42 -11.43
CA MET A 72 4.90 32.30 -12.78
C MET A 72 3.80 32.64 -13.80
N PRO A 73 4.10 33.13 -15.03
CA PRO A 73 5.34 32.97 -15.80
C PRO A 73 5.83 34.33 -16.45
N GLN A 74 6.92 34.48 -17.21
CA GLN A 74 7.45 33.71 -18.35
C GLN A 74 8.94 34.02 -18.59
N GLY A 75 9.71 33.03 -19.08
CA GLY A 75 10.95 33.31 -19.82
C GLY A 75 12.22 32.51 -19.49
N ALA A 76 12.19 31.18 -19.38
CA ALA A 76 13.42 30.38 -19.45
C ALA A 76 13.21 29.05 -20.22
N PRO A 77 14.05 28.72 -21.23
CA PRO A 77 13.94 27.51 -22.07
C PRO A 77 14.51 26.24 -21.40
N PRO A 78 14.26 25.03 -21.96
CA PRO A 78 14.46 23.77 -21.26
C PRO A 78 15.95 23.31 -21.23
N GLY A 79 16.48 23.08 -20.03
CA GLY A 79 17.76 22.41 -19.80
C GLY A 79 17.61 20.89 -19.69
N ARG A 80 18.36 20.17 -20.51
CA ARG A 80 18.32 18.72 -20.76
C ARG A 80 18.85 17.91 -19.57
N ALA A 81 18.15 16.82 -19.23
CA ALA A 81 18.66 15.78 -18.33
C ALA A 81 19.80 15.00 -19.00
N GLU A 82 20.92 14.84 -18.30
CA GLU A 82 22.05 14.01 -18.73
C GLU A 82 21.86 12.58 -18.21
N ALA A 83 22.16 11.60 -19.07
CA ALA A 83 21.96 10.17 -18.81
C ALA A 83 23.23 9.52 -18.19
N PRO A 84 23.09 8.48 -17.34
CA PRO A 84 24.23 7.70 -16.83
C PRO A 84 24.80 6.72 -17.87
N PRO A 85 26.05 6.23 -17.70
CA PRO A 85 26.86 5.63 -18.77
C PRO A 85 26.48 4.17 -19.13
N ALA A 86 26.88 3.78 -20.33
CA ALA A 86 26.60 2.50 -20.99
C ALA A 86 27.43 1.32 -20.46
N SER A 87 26.77 0.18 -20.26
CA SER A 87 27.41 -1.14 -20.11
C SER A 87 27.46 -1.85 -21.47
N GLY A 88 28.65 -2.32 -21.85
CA GLY A 88 28.94 -3.01 -23.12
C GLY A 88 28.35 -4.43 -23.26
N PRO A 89 28.56 -5.07 -24.42
CA PRO A 89 27.58 -5.98 -25.02
C PRO A 89 27.87 -7.46 -24.77
N GLY A 90 26.82 -8.26 -24.65
CA GLY A 90 26.91 -9.72 -24.60
C GLY A 90 25.56 -10.37 -24.35
N GLY A 91 24.65 -10.30 -25.31
CA GLY A 91 23.43 -11.12 -25.31
C GLY A 91 23.66 -12.44 -26.03
N PRO A 92 22.93 -13.50 -25.67
CA PRO A 92 22.51 -14.48 -26.63
C PRO A 92 20.99 -14.47 -26.83
N ALA A 93 20.66 -14.49 -28.12
CA ALA A 93 19.44 -14.92 -28.81
C ALA A 93 18.24 -15.37 -27.97
N SER A 94 17.14 -14.65 -28.19
CA SER A 94 15.77 -15.07 -27.96
C SER A 94 15.43 -16.39 -28.66
N GLN A 95 15.18 -17.44 -27.87
CA GLN A 95 14.39 -18.59 -28.32
C GLN A 95 12.99 -18.47 -27.72
N GLY A 96 11.98 -18.56 -28.59
CA GLY A 96 10.57 -18.43 -28.25
C GLY A 96 10.11 -19.50 -27.27
N VAL A 97 9.38 -19.07 -26.24
CA VAL A 97 8.74 -19.99 -25.29
C VAL A 97 7.53 -20.63 -25.98
N PRO A 98 7.43 -21.97 -26.05
CA PRO A 98 6.27 -22.67 -26.61
C PRO A 98 5.02 -22.48 -25.71
N PRO A 99 3.80 -22.60 -26.28
CA PRO A 99 2.57 -22.46 -25.51
C PRO A 99 2.44 -23.55 -24.43
N PRO A 100 1.72 -23.26 -23.32
CA PRO A 100 1.53 -24.22 -22.24
C PRO A 100 0.72 -25.45 -22.72
N PRO A 101 0.97 -26.64 -22.16
CA PRO A 101 0.23 -27.84 -22.50
C PRO A 101 -1.24 -27.75 -22.06
N PRO A 102 -2.17 -28.44 -22.77
CA PRO A 102 -3.58 -28.46 -22.40
C PRO A 102 -3.81 -29.17 -21.05
N PRO A 103 -4.88 -28.80 -20.31
CA PRO A 103 -5.21 -29.42 -19.04
C PRO A 103 -5.55 -30.91 -19.21
N PRO A 104 -5.22 -31.76 -18.22
CA PRO A 104 -5.53 -33.18 -18.26
C PRO A 104 -7.05 -33.43 -18.24
N PRO A 105 -7.55 -34.48 -18.93
CA PRO A 105 -8.97 -34.80 -18.96
C PRO A 105 -9.48 -35.25 -17.58
N ALA A 106 -10.62 -34.69 -17.17
CA ALA A 106 -11.36 -35.13 -15.99
C ALA A 106 -11.78 -36.60 -16.16
N LYS A 107 -11.37 -37.47 -15.23
CA LYS A 107 -11.83 -38.87 -15.20
C LYS A 107 -13.14 -39.01 -14.40
N PRO A 108 -14.04 -39.91 -14.82
CA PRO A 108 -15.38 -40.05 -14.25
C PRO A 108 -15.36 -40.82 -12.93
N GLY A 109 -16.39 -40.56 -12.10
CA GLY A 109 -16.57 -41.17 -10.80
C GLY A 109 -16.74 -42.69 -10.81
N GLY A 110 -16.29 -43.30 -9.71
CA GLY A 110 -16.56 -44.68 -9.35
C GLY A 110 -16.61 -44.82 -7.83
N ARG A 111 -17.80 -45.15 -7.31
CA ARG A 111 -18.05 -45.53 -5.91
C ARG A 111 -17.79 -47.03 -5.76
N PRO A 112 -17.13 -47.47 -4.68
CA PRO A 112 -17.53 -48.72 -4.04
C PRO A 112 -18.14 -48.48 -2.66
N GLN A 113 -19.28 -49.11 -2.43
CA GLN A 113 -19.95 -49.20 -1.14
C GLN A 113 -19.19 -50.18 -0.25
N THR A 114 -18.84 -49.76 0.97
CA THR A 114 -18.65 -50.69 2.08
C THR A 114 -19.44 -50.18 3.28
N SER A 115 -20.34 -51.04 3.75
CA SER A 115 -21.19 -50.85 4.91
C SER A 115 -20.39 -51.21 6.15
N ALA A 116 -20.31 -50.30 7.13
CA ALA A 116 -19.84 -50.63 8.47
C ALA A 116 -20.46 -49.70 9.53
N ALA A 117 -21.32 -50.32 10.34
CA ALA A 117 -21.70 -50.05 11.73
C ALA A 117 -21.75 -48.59 12.26
N ALA A 118 -22.94 -48.20 12.68
CA ALA A 118 -23.25 -46.93 13.34
C ALA A 118 -22.52 -46.77 14.69
N PRO A 119 -21.84 -45.63 14.95
CA PRO A 119 -21.43 -45.23 16.29
C PRO A 119 -22.62 -44.67 17.11
N PRO A 120 -22.53 -44.66 18.46
CA PRO A 120 -23.62 -44.20 19.32
C PRO A 120 -23.92 -42.72 19.11
N ARG A 121 -25.22 -42.37 19.25
CA ARG A 121 -25.77 -41.02 19.08
C ARG A 121 -25.07 -40.02 20.02
N SER A 122 -24.03 -39.37 19.52
CA SER A 122 -23.54 -38.11 20.08
C SER A 122 -24.57 -37.04 19.76
N ALA A 123 -25.03 -36.34 20.80
CA ALA A 123 -25.90 -35.18 20.66
C ALA A 123 -25.30 -34.23 19.62
N SER A 124 -26.08 -33.91 18.58
CA SER A 124 -25.73 -32.86 17.62
C SER A 124 -25.72 -31.53 18.37
N VAL A 125 -24.54 -31.10 18.80
CA VAL A 125 -24.32 -29.67 19.05
C VAL A 125 -24.41 -29.02 17.67
N LYS A 126 -25.55 -28.38 17.39
CA LYS A 126 -25.70 -27.48 16.24
C LYS A 126 -24.49 -26.54 16.26
N PRO A 127 -23.64 -26.53 15.21
CA PRO A 127 -22.58 -25.54 15.12
C PRO A 127 -23.24 -24.17 15.34
N PRO A 128 -22.71 -23.33 16.24
CA PRO A 128 -23.27 -21.99 16.40
C PRO A 128 -23.26 -21.36 15.01
N ALA A 129 -24.45 -20.90 14.58
CA ALA A 129 -24.55 -20.05 13.40
C ALA A 129 -23.48 -18.97 13.54
N PRO A 130 -22.74 -18.60 12.49
CA PRO A 130 -21.79 -17.50 12.59
C PRO A 130 -22.58 -16.29 13.07
N THR A 131 -22.40 -15.94 14.35
CA THR A 131 -22.93 -14.72 14.92
C THR A 131 -22.24 -13.63 14.12
N THR A 132 -23.00 -13.03 13.20
CA THR A 132 -22.57 -11.87 12.43
C THR A 132 -22.33 -10.75 13.42
N ALA A 133 -21.14 -10.73 14.02
CA ALA A 133 -20.61 -9.52 14.61
C ALA A 133 -20.73 -8.44 13.52
N PRO A 134 -21.24 -7.25 13.84
CA PRO A 134 -21.32 -6.18 12.85
C PRO A 134 -19.93 -6.04 12.25
N ALA A 135 -19.83 -6.17 10.93
CA ALA A 135 -18.56 -6.07 10.24
C ALA A 135 -17.92 -4.74 10.64
N GLN A 136 -16.91 -4.85 11.50
CA GLN A 136 -16.02 -3.78 11.90
C GLN A 136 -15.15 -3.54 10.67
N GLY A 137 -15.05 -2.30 10.20
CA GLY A 137 -14.30 -2.00 8.99
C GLY A 137 -14.77 -0.70 8.36
N ARG A 138 -13.82 0.01 7.74
CA ARG A 138 -14.05 1.30 7.11
C ARG A 138 -14.14 1.13 5.60
N ALA A 139 -14.82 2.04 4.94
CA ALA A 139 -14.78 2.09 3.49
C ALA A 139 -13.44 2.68 3.03
N ILE A 140 -12.88 2.15 1.95
CA ILE A 140 -11.71 2.75 1.27
C ILE A 140 -12.27 3.39 0.00
N ARG A 141 -12.43 4.71 -0.01
CA ARG A 141 -13.05 5.46 -1.10
C ARG A 141 -11.97 6.09 -1.98
N GLY A 142 -12.04 5.83 -3.29
CA GLY A 142 -11.17 6.45 -4.28
C GLY A 142 -11.51 7.92 -4.47
N VAL A 143 -10.50 8.79 -4.44
CA VAL A 143 -10.68 10.24 -4.62
C VAL A 143 -11.13 10.55 -6.04
N GLY A 144 -10.56 9.90 -7.05
CA GLY A 144 -10.90 10.15 -8.47
C GLY A 144 -12.30 9.71 -8.88
N SER A 145 -12.83 8.63 -8.31
CA SER A 145 -14.13 8.06 -8.70
C SER A 145 -15.25 8.32 -7.70
N GLY A 146 -14.91 8.64 -6.45
CA GLY A 146 -15.86 8.68 -5.35
C GLY A 146 -16.46 7.31 -4.97
N ARG A 147 -15.91 6.22 -5.53
CA ARG A 147 -16.36 4.83 -5.33
C ARG A 147 -15.46 4.08 -4.36
N CYS A 148 -15.97 3.00 -3.81
CA CYS A 148 -15.31 2.23 -2.76
C CYS A 148 -14.60 1.00 -3.33
N VAL A 149 -13.45 0.65 -2.73
CA VAL A 149 -12.80 -0.66 -2.93
C VAL A 149 -13.78 -1.75 -2.52
N ASP A 150 -14.08 -2.63 -3.46
CA ASP A 150 -15.19 -3.58 -3.38
C ASP A 150 -14.74 -5.01 -3.70
N VAL A 151 -15.31 -5.95 -2.96
CA VAL A 151 -15.31 -7.37 -3.29
C VAL A 151 -16.54 -7.66 -4.16
N PRO A 152 -16.38 -7.98 -5.46
CA PRO A 152 -17.49 -8.23 -6.36
C PRO A 152 -18.51 -9.20 -5.80
N SER A 153 -19.78 -8.80 -5.82
CA SER A 153 -20.92 -9.59 -5.31
C SER A 153 -20.77 -10.03 -3.84
N ARG A 154 -19.82 -9.45 -3.09
CA ARG A 154 -19.41 -9.88 -1.73
C ARG A 154 -18.95 -11.35 -1.71
N ALA A 155 -18.42 -11.83 -2.83
CA ALA A 155 -17.94 -13.20 -2.96
C ALA A 155 -16.61 -13.36 -2.22
N ALA A 156 -16.64 -14.02 -1.06
CA ALA A 156 -15.44 -14.39 -0.30
C ALA A 156 -14.71 -15.61 -0.90
N THR A 157 -14.71 -15.74 -2.23
CA THR A 157 -14.02 -16.83 -2.95
C THR A 157 -12.55 -16.47 -3.17
N GLU A 158 -11.70 -17.48 -3.26
CA GLU A 158 -10.25 -17.29 -3.36
C GLU A 158 -9.87 -16.65 -4.70
N GLY A 159 -9.04 -15.61 -4.64
CA GLY A 159 -8.48 -14.97 -5.83
C GLY A 159 -9.43 -14.05 -6.57
N VAL A 160 -10.61 -13.73 -6.00
CA VAL A 160 -11.53 -12.74 -6.59
C VAL A 160 -10.80 -11.44 -6.81
N ARG A 161 -10.88 -10.91 -8.04
CA ARG A 161 -10.29 -9.61 -8.38
C ARG A 161 -11.10 -8.49 -7.75
N LEU A 162 -10.41 -7.59 -7.06
CA LEU A 162 -11.03 -6.42 -6.45
C LEU A 162 -11.34 -5.35 -7.51
N GLN A 163 -12.38 -4.58 -7.26
CA GLN A 163 -12.88 -3.53 -8.13
C GLN A 163 -13.22 -2.26 -7.34
N ILE A 164 -13.61 -1.19 -8.04
CA ILE A 164 -14.37 -0.11 -7.42
C ILE A 164 -15.87 -0.28 -7.70
N TRP A 165 -16.69 0.08 -6.72
CA TRP A 165 -18.14 0.08 -6.83
C TRP A 165 -18.75 1.23 -6.02
N ASP A 166 -19.97 1.65 -6.35
CA ASP A 166 -20.71 2.62 -5.56
C ASP A 166 -20.72 2.20 -4.07
N CYS A 167 -20.45 3.18 -3.21
CA CYS A 167 -20.31 2.94 -1.78
C CYS A 167 -21.69 2.60 -1.18
N ASP A 168 -21.88 1.35 -0.74
CA ASP A 168 -23.16 0.85 -0.22
C ASP A 168 -23.08 0.40 1.24
N GLY A 169 -21.89 0.47 1.85
CA GLY A 169 -21.64 0.13 3.24
C GLY A 169 -21.82 -1.36 3.57
N ARG A 170 -21.96 -2.24 2.55
CA ARG A 170 -22.13 -3.67 2.75
C ARG A 170 -20.79 -4.34 3.06
N ALA A 171 -20.85 -5.58 3.54
CA ALA A 171 -19.70 -6.31 4.07
C ALA A 171 -18.51 -6.41 3.11
N GLY A 172 -18.73 -6.43 1.78
CA GLY A 172 -17.66 -6.47 0.77
C GLY A 172 -16.86 -5.17 0.63
N GLN A 173 -17.31 -4.08 1.24
CA GLN A 173 -16.64 -2.76 1.21
C GLN A 173 -16.12 -2.34 2.59
N LYS A 174 -16.23 -3.23 3.59
CA LYS A 174 -15.75 -2.98 4.95
C LYS A 174 -14.37 -3.57 5.12
N TRP A 175 -13.38 -2.70 5.27
CA TRP A 175 -11.98 -3.07 5.34
C TRP A 175 -11.38 -2.79 6.72
N ILE A 176 -10.73 -3.79 7.29
CA ILE A 176 -10.02 -3.70 8.57
C ILE A 176 -8.52 -3.57 8.29
N PHE A 177 -7.94 -2.45 8.71
CA PHE A 177 -6.50 -2.27 8.73
C PHE A 177 -5.94 -2.90 10.00
N SER A 178 -5.20 -3.99 9.86
CA SER A 178 -4.63 -4.73 10.98
C SER A 178 -3.21 -4.26 11.30
N SER A 179 -2.80 -4.37 12.56
CA SER A 179 -1.46 -3.96 13.03
C SER A 179 -0.31 -4.74 12.38
N ASP A 180 -0.61 -5.92 11.82
CA ASP A 180 0.34 -6.73 11.05
C ASP A 180 0.55 -6.21 9.61
N GLY A 181 -0.06 -5.09 9.23
CA GLY A 181 0.03 -4.50 7.90
C GLY A 181 -0.89 -5.13 6.85
N THR A 182 -1.76 -6.07 7.23
CA THR A 182 -2.78 -6.61 6.31
C THR A 182 -4.04 -5.75 6.31
N ILE A 183 -4.73 -5.73 5.16
CA ILE A 183 -6.04 -5.09 4.99
C ILE A 183 -7.06 -6.19 4.70
N ARG A 184 -8.08 -6.32 5.55
CA ARG A 184 -8.94 -7.50 5.61
C ARG A 184 -10.41 -7.19 5.34
N SER A 185 -11.07 -8.04 4.58
CA SER A 185 -12.52 -8.01 4.35
C SER A 185 -13.03 -9.44 4.19
N LEU A 186 -14.24 -9.71 4.69
CA LEU A 186 -14.88 -11.04 4.62
C LEU A 186 -13.98 -12.20 5.09
N GLY A 187 -13.15 -11.97 6.11
CA GLY A 187 -12.21 -12.96 6.67
C GLY A 187 -10.98 -13.25 5.79
N LYS A 188 -10.75 -12.46 4.74
CA LYS A 188 -9.64 -12.59 3.78
C LYS A 188 -8.86 -11.29 3.66
N CYS A 189 -7.70 -11.36 3.00
CA CYS A 189 -6.75 -10.28 2.86
C CYS A 189 -6.72 -9.72 1.43
N LEU A 190 -6.56 -8.41 1.30
CA LEU A 190 -6.16 -7.74 0.08
C LEU A 190 -4.73 -8.18 -0.26
N THR A 191 -4.53 -8.67 -1.49
CA THR A 191 -3.30 -9.33 -1.91
C THR A 191 -2.88 -8.89 -3.30
N ALA A 192 -1.59 -8.61 -3.50
CA ALA A 192 -1.01 -8.50 -4.83
C ALA A 192 -0.81 -9.91 -5.41
N ALA A 193 -1.46 -10.21 -6.54
CA ALA A 193 -1.49 -11.56 -7.11
C ALA A 193 -0.08 -12.13 -7.34
N GLY A 194 0.16 -13.34 -6.82
CA GLY A 194 1.46 -14.02 -6.88
C GLY A 194 2.60 -13.29 -6.14
N GLY A 195 2.30 -12.26 -5.35
CA GLY A 195 3.30 -11.39 -4.74
C GLY A 195 4.10 -10.56 -5.74
N SER A 196 3.68 -10.49 -7.01
CA SER A 196 4.39 -9.77 -8.08
C SER A 196 4.56 -8.28 -7.75
N THR A 197 5.68 -7.72 -8.19
CA THR A 197 6.01 -6.29 -8.09
C THR A 197 5.83 -5.54 -9.41
N ALA A 198 5.40 -6.22 -10.48
CA ALA A 198 5.21 -5.61 -11.79
C ALA A 198 3.99 -4.67 -11.82
N ASP A 199 4.08 -3.62 -12.63
CA ASP A 199 2.92 -2.76 -12.91
C ASP A 199 1.80 -3.57 -13.56
N GLY A 200 0.56 -3.26 -13.18
CA GLY A 200 -0.60 -4.01 -13.62
C GLY A 200 -0.85 -5.33 -12.89
N THR A 201 -0.05 -5.65 -11.86
CA THR A 201 -0.32 -6.80 -10.99
C THR A 201 -1.69 -6.62 -10.33
N ARG A 202 -2.54 -7.64 -10.46
CA ARG A 202 -3.93 -7.61 -10.00
C ARG A 202 -3.98 -7.60 -8.48
N LEU A 203 -4.95 -6.85 -7.93
CA LEU A 203 -5.31 -6.95 -6.52
C LEU A 203 -6.47 -7.91 -6.35
N THR A 204 -6.30 -8.88 -5.45
CA THR A 204 -7.26 -9.95 -5.20
C THR A 204 -7.60 -10.07 -3.73
N LEU A 205 -8.70 -10.78 -3.44
CA LEU A 205 -9.06 -11.23 -2.11
C LEU A 205 -8.58 -12.68 -1.92
N THR A 206 -7.67 -12.93 -0.98
CA THR A 206 -7.12 -14.27 -0.74
C THR A 206 -7.05 -14.59 0.74
N THR A 207 -6.90 -15.86 1.08
CA THR A 207 -6.67 -16.29 2.46
C THR A 207 -5.48 -15.54 3.07
N CYS A 208 -5.63 -15.05 4.30
CA CYS A 208 -4.56 -14.35 5.01
C CYS A 208 -3.45 -15.32 5.39
N THR A 209 -2.25 -15.11 4.84
CA THR A 209 -1.04 -15.90 5.11
C THR A 209 0.00 -15.10 5.89
N GLY A 210 -0.18 -13.79 6.01
CA GLY A 210 0.81 -12.89 6.63
C GLY A 210 2.02 -12.61 5.74
N SER A 211 2.04 -13.13 4.51
CA SER A 211 3.12 -12.91 3.54
C SER A 211 3.29 -11.43 3.16
N THR A 212 4.47 -11.08 2.63
CA THR A 212 4.75 -9.72 2.13
C THR A 212 3.84 -9.30 0.99
N ALA A 213 3.23 -10.26 0.26
CA ALA A 213 2.22 -10.01 -0.78
C ALA A 213 0.92 -9.36 -0.26
N GLN A 214 0.73 -9.36 1.06
CA GLN A 214 -0.48 -8.90 1.74
C GLN A 214 -0.24 -7.67 2.61
N LYS A 215 0.91 -6.99 2.44
CA LYS A 215 1.31 -5.87 3.29
C LYS A 215 1.09 -4.55 2.58
N PHE A 216 0.19 -3.74 3.14
CA PHE A 216 -0.23 -2.46 2.60
C PHE A 216 -0.29 -1.38 3.67
N ARG A 217 -0.10 -0.13 3.27
CA ARG A 217 -0.19 1.03 4.16
C ARG A 217 -0.82 2.22 3.45
N LEU A 218 -1.81 2.83 4.06
CA LEU A 218 -2.30 4.14 3.65
C LEU A 218 -1.41 5.22 4.26
N ASN A 219 -0.83 6.11 3.45
CA ASN A 219 -0.01 7.22 3.92
C ASN A 219 -0.83 8.53 4.07
N GLN A 220 -0.18 9.61 4.54
CA GLN A 220 -0.81 10.93 4.69
C GLN A 220 -1.08 11.64 3.36
N ALA A 221 -0.40 11.23 2.28
CA ALA A 221 -0.64 11.72 0.92
C ALA A 221 -1.78 10.96 0.21
N ASN A 222 -2.55 10.15 0.96
CA ASN A 222 -3.65 9.32 0.50
C ASN A 222 -3.25 8.21 -0.50
N ASP A 223 -1.98 7.81 -0.54
CA ASP A 223 -1.55 6.64 -1.30
C ASP A 223 -1.75 5.38 -0.46
N LEU A 224 -2.47 4.40 -1.02
CA LEU A 224 -2.53 3.06 -0.47
C LEU A 224 -1.40 2.23 -1.09
N ILE A 225 -0.30 2.05 -0.35
CA ILE A 225 0.97 1.53 -0.87
C ILE A 225 1.09 0.04 -0.57
N TYR A 226 1.43 -0.74 -1.59
CA TYR A 226 1.91 -2.10 -1.48
C TYR A 226 3.39 -2.12 -1.06
N LEU A 227 3.65 -2.55 0.18
CA LEU A 227 4.95 -2.35 0.83
C LEU A 227 6.10 -3.14 0.18
N ARG A 228 5.82 -4.26 -0.50
CA ARG A 228 6.88 -5.08 -1.13
C ARG A 228 7.50 -4.39 -2.35
N ALA A 229 6.74 -3.53 -3.03
CA ALA A 229 7.16 -2.93 -4.31
C ALA A 229 7.24 -1.40 -4.28
N ASP A 230 6.81 -0.78 -3.18
CA ASP A 230 6.61 0.67 -3.08
C ASP A 230 5.71 1.22 -4.21
N LYS A 231 4.61 0.51 -4.47
CA LYS A 231 3.65 0.82 -5.54
C LYS A 231 2.26 1.10 -4.99
N CYS A 232 1.52 1.93 -5.70
CA CYS A 232 0.22 2.40 -5.27
C CYS A 232 -0.87 1.44 -5.75
N VAL A 233 -1.88 1.22 -4.90
CA VAL A 233 -3.16 0.67 -5.33
C VAL A 233 -3.79 1.67 -6.30
N ASP A 234 -4.14 1.17 -7.47
CA ASP A 234 -4.45 1.93 -8.67
C ASP A 234 -5.73 1.40 -9.31
N VAL A 235 -6.58 2.30 -9.80
CA VAL A 235 -7.70 1.91 -10.65
C VAL A 235 -7.23 1.83 -12.10
N GLN A 236 -7.29 0.62 -12.66
CA GLN A 236 -6.75 0.31 -13.98
C GLN A 236 -7.35 1.24 -15.05
N GLN A 237 -6.47 1.80 -15.89
CA GLN A 237 -6.82 2.73 -16.98
C GLN A 237 -7.62 3.95 -16.52
N TRP A 238 -7.47 4.34 -15.25
CA TRP A 238 -8.15 5.51 -14.66
C TRP A 238 -9.68 5.36 -14.71
N GLY A 239 -10.15 4.12 -14.75
CA GLY A 239 -11.58 3.82 -14.81
C GLY A 239 -12.32 4.42 -13.63
N THR A 240 -13.48 5.00 -13.89
CA THR A 240 -14.34 5.55 -12.84
C THR A 240 -15.62 4.76 -12.65
N ALA A 241 -16.03 3.95 -13.63
CA ALA A 241 -17.28 3.18 -13.58
C ALA A 241 -17.24 2.03 -12.56
N ASN A 242 -18.43 1.61 -12.11
CA ASN A 242 -18.61 0.37 -11.35
C ASN A 242 -17.97 -0.81 -12.09
N GLY A 243 -17.19 -1.60 -11.37
CA GLY A 243 -16.48 -2.75 -11.94
C GLY A 243 -15.11 -2.42 -12.51
N SER A 244 -14.65 -1.16 -12.47
CA SER A 244 -13.28 -0.84 -12.86
C SER A 244 -12.30 -1.58 -11.94
N PRO A 245 -11.39 -2.40 -12.49
CA PRO A 245 -10.59 -3.31 -11.68
C PRO A 245 -9.42 -2.60 -11.00
N LEU A 246 -9.03 -3.12 -9.83
CA LEU A 246 -7.85 -2.66 -9.13
C LEU A 246 -6.58 -3.39 -9.56
N GLN A 247 -5.46 -2.69 -9.48
CA GLN A 247 -4.11 -3.17 -9.72
C GLN A 247 -3.12 -2.45 -8.79
N ILE A 248 -1.85 -2.84 -8.83
CA ILE A 248 -0.76 -1.98 -8.39
C ILE A 248 -0.11 -1.30 -9.59
N TRP A 249 0.35 -0.08 -9.39
CA TRP A 249 1.09 0.68 -10.39
C TRP A 249 2.11 1.60 -9.71
N SER A 250 3.16 1.96 -10.44
CA SER A 250 4.10 3.00 -10.04
C SER A 250 3.37 4.26 -9.55
N CYS A 251 3.70 4.72 -8.34
CA CYS A 251 3.04 5.86 -7.74
C CYS A 251 3.33 7.14 -8.55
N ASN A 252 2.28 7.85 -8.97
CA ASN A 252 2.39 9.02 -9.86
C ASN A 252 1.64 10.25 -9.34
N GLY A 253 1.04 10.17 -8.15
CA GLY A 253 0.34 11.28 -7.50
C GLY A 253 -1.06 11.58 -8.07
N GLN A 254 -1.52 10.84 -9.08
CA GLN A 254 -2.81 11.07 -9.73
C GLN A 254 -3.99 10.53 -8.91
N VAL A 255 -5.16 11.12 -9.12
CA VAL A 255 -6.38 10.88 -8.31
C VAL A 255 -6.90 9.43 -8.33
N HIS A 256 -6.55 8.63 -9.34
CA HIS A 256 -6.92 7.21 -9.44
C HIS A 256 -6.04 6.30 -8.56
N GLN A 257 -5.03 6.86 -7.89
CA GLN A 257 -4.18 6.20 -6.89
C GLN A 257 -4.39 6.76 -5.48
N LYS A 258 -5.36 7.67 -5.32
CA LYS A 258 -5.64 8.36 -4.05
C LYS A 258 -6.87 7.78 -3.38
N TRP A 259 -6.73 7.50 -2.09
CA TRP A 259 -7.73 6.79 -1.27
C TRP A 259 -7.94 7.48 0.06
N VAL A 260 -9.19 7.65 0.45
CA VAL A 260 -9.57 8.15 1.77
C VAL A 260 -10.37 7.08 2.50
N LEU A 261 -10.27 7.08 3.82
CA LEU A 261 -11.12 6.22 4.64
C LEU A 261 -12.42 6.97 4.95
N ALA A 262 -13.55 6.32 4.72
CA ALA A 262 -14.89 6.82 5.02
C ALA A 262 -15.57 5.97 6.09
#